data_AF-A0A2E5SQA2-F1
#
_entry.id   AF-A0A2E5SQA2-F1
#
_cell.length_a   1.000
_cell.length_b   1.000
_cell.length_c   1.000
_cell.angle_alpha   90.00
_cell.angle_beta   90.00
_cell.angle_gamma   90.00
#
_symmetry.space_group_name_H-M   'P 1'
#
loop_
_entity.id
_entity.type
_entity.pdbx_description
1 polymer ?
#
loop_
_entity_poly.entity_id
_entity_poly.type
_entity_poly.pdbx_seq_one_letter_code
_entity_poly.pdbx_strand_id
1 'polypeptide(L)' 'MSKAKTPMSTAAAARIQSATAKQHGGNTPKGSFAAKAQSAAAKNLASGGRRPPNGPSTTGGKSGKGRGNNPPRSK' A
#
# COMPACT_ATOMS: atom_id res chain seq x y z
N MET A 1 22.35 -17.72 -0.82
CA MET A 1 21.17 -17.32 -0.03
C MET A 1 20.93 -15.83 -0.22
N SER A 2 19.90 -15.43 -0.97
CA SER A 2 19.56 -14.01 -1.13
C SER A 2 19.07 -13.43 0.20
N LYS A 3 19.55 -12.24 0.57
CA LYS A 3 19.13 -11.54 1.79
C LYS A 3 17.61 -11.32 1.74
N ALA A 4 16.90 -11.74 2.78
CA ALA A 4 15.47 -11.46 2.91
C ALA A 4 15.23 -9.94 2.84
N LYS A 5 14.38 -9.51 1.91
CA LYS A 5 14.09 -8.09 1.68
C LYS A 5 13.08 -7.62 2.72
N THR A 6 13.47 -6.71 3.60
CA THR A 6 12.56 -6.16 4.62
C THR A 6 11.47 -5.33 3.94
N PRO A 7 10.18 -5.68 4.13
CA PRO A 7 9.08 -4.90 3.57
C PRO A 7 9.01 -3.53 4.24
N MET A 8 8.70 -2.50 3.47
CA MET A 8 8.42 -1.16 3.99
C MET A 8 7.22 -1.19 4.94
N SER A 9 7.40 -0.74 6.18
CA SER A 9 6.33 -0.62 7.17
C SER A 9 5.70 0.77 7.17
N THR A 10 4.48 0.87 7.71
CA THR A 10 3.77 2.16 7.86
C THR A 10 4.53 3.13 8.75
N ALA A 11 5.12 2.64 9.85
CA ALA A 11 5.93 3.45 10.76
C ALA A 11 7.19 4.01 10.06
N ALA A 12 7.86 3.20 9.24
CA ALA A 12 9.01 3.66 8.47
C ALA A 12 8.60 4.71 7.43
N ALA A 13 7.50 4.48 6.70
CA ALA A 13 6.98 5.44 5.74
C ALA A 13 6.58 6.78 6.38
N ALA A 14 5.99 6.76 7.59
CA ALA A 14 5.63 7.97 8.32
C ALA A 14 6.86 8.81 8.72
N ARG A 15 7.95 8.16 9.14
CA ARG A 15 9.22 8.85 9.43
C ARG A 15 9.80 9.52 8.19
N ILE A 16 9.80 8.81 7.06
CA ILE A 16 10.27 9.33 5.78
C ILE A 16 9.43 10.53 5.35
N GLN A 17 8.09 10.42 5.45
CA GLN A 17 7.18 11.52 5.13
C GLN A 17 7.43 12.75 6.01
N SER A 18 7.59 12.56 7.33
CA SER A 18 7.85 13.67 8.26
C SER A 18 9.13 14.42 7.92
N ALA A 19 10.22 13.71 7.63
CA ALA A 19 11.49 14.32 7.26
C ALA A 19 11.38 15.14 5.95
N THR A 20 10.71 14.58 4.94
CA THR A 20 10.46 15.28 3.68
C THR A 20 9.54 16.48 3.87
N ALA A 21 8.45 16.35 4.62
CA ALA A 21 7.52 17.45 4.89
C ALA A 21 8.21 18.62 5.59
N LYS A 22 9.09 18.35 6.57
CA LYS A 22 9.91 19.39 7.23
C LYS A 22 10.76 20.20 6.25
N GLN A 23 11.28 19.57 5.20
CA GLN A 23 12.13 20.22 4.19
C GLN A 23 11.32 20.98 3.12
N HIS A 24 10.05 20.65 2.94
CA HIS A 24 9.20 21.20 1.88
C HIS A 24 7.96 21.93 2.42
N GLY A 25 8.09 22.59 3.58
CA GLY A 25 7.02 23.44 4.13
C GLY A 25 5.74 22.71 4.51
N GLY A 26 5.84 21.43 4.88
CA GLY A 26 4.70 20.57 5.22
C GLY A 26 4.22 19.66 4.09
N ASN A 27 4.75 19.83 2.86
CA ASN A 27 4.28 19.07 1.70
C ASN A 27 5.17 17.86 1.40
N THR A 28 4.60 16.84 0.77
CA THR A 28 5.36 15.71 0.23
C THR A 28 5.29 15.77 -1.30
N PRO A 29 6.38 16.13 -2.00
CA PRO A 29 6.36 16.28 -3.44
C PRO A 29 5.98 14.97 -4.16
N LYS A 30 5.20 15.07 -5.24
CA LYS A 30 4.84 13.92 -6.07
C LYS A 30 6.09 13.31 -6.70
N GLY A 31 6.17 11.98 -6.74
CA GLY A 31 7.31 11.25 -7.29
C GLY A 31 8.55 11.21 -6.39
N SER A 32 8.54 11.92 -5.26
CA SER A 32 9.58 11.85 -4.24
C SER A 32 9.72 10.45 -3.65
N PHE A 33 10.86 10.20 -3.01
CA PHE A 33 11.09 8.96 -2.28
C PHE A 33 10.02 8.72 -1.19
N ALA A 34 9.59 9.76 -0.48
CA ALA A 34 8.51 9.68 0.50
C ALA A 34 7.19 9.20 -0.10
N ALA A 35 6.80 9.73 -1.27
CA ALA A 35 5.61 9.27 -1.98
C ALA A 35 5.71 7.78 -2.37
N LYS A 36 6.89 7.34 -2.80
CA LYS A 36 7.15 5.91 -3.11
C LYS A 36 7.12 5.04 -1.85
N ALA A 37 7.68 5.49 -0.74
CA ALA A 37 7.69 4.78 0.53
C ALA A 37 6.27 4.58 1.08
N GLN A 38 5.43 5.61 1.03
CA GLN A 38 4.01 5.49 1.39
C GLN A 38 3.27 4.50 0.49
N SER A 39 3.50 4.54 -0.83
CA SER A 39 2.92 3.57 -1.75
C SER A 39 3.34 2.14 -1.43
N ALA A 40 4.63 1.93 -1.14
CA ALA A 40 5.15 0.62 -0.77
C ALA A 40 4.56 0.11 0.55
N ALA A 41 4.45 0.96 1.56
CA ALA A 41 3.82 0.60 2.84
C ALA A 41 2.34 0.26 2.67
N ALA A 42 1.58 1.04 1.88
CA ALA A 42 0.18 0.76 1.57
C ALA A 42 0.00 -0.57 0.82
N LYS A 43 0.89 -0.87 -0.14
CA LYS A 43 0.91 -2.16 -0.85
C LYS A 43 1.25 -3.32 0.07
N ASN A 44 2.21 -3.15 0.97
CA ASN A 44 2.57 -4.20 1.93
C ASN A 44 1.44 -4.47 2.93
N LEU A 45 0.70 -3.44 3.34
CA LEU A 45 -0.52 -3.60 4.13
C LEU A 45 -1.60 -4.39 3.37
N ALA A 46 -1.73 -4.14 2.05
CA ALA A 46 -2.67 -4.85 1.19
C ALA A 46 -2.27 -6.31 0.89
N SER A 47 -0.98 -6.64 0.99
CA SER A 47 -0.46 -8.00 0.74
C SER A 47 -0.28 -8.83 2.02
N GLY A 48 -0.15 -8.19 3.18
CA GLY A 48 0.30 -8.81 4.44
C GLY A 48 -0.75 -8.97 5.56
N GLY A 49 -2.06 -9.01 5.25
CA GLY A 49 -3.06 -9.47 6.22
C GLY A 49 -4.18 -8.51 6.63
N ARG A 50 -4.41 -7.41 5.89
CA ARG A 50 -5.63 -6.58 6.06
C ARG A 50 -6.26 -6.21 4.72
N ARG A 51 -6.38 -7.16 3.80
CA ARG A 51 -7.41 -7.02 2.76
C ARG A 51 -8.74 -7.10 3.49
N PRO A 52 -9.67 -6.14 3.32
CA PRO A 52 -11.02 -6.36 3.77
C PRO A 52 -11.47 -7.69 3.15
N PRO A 53 -12.06 -8.61 3.93
CA PRO A 53 -12.45 -9.92 3.42
C PRO A 53 -13.36 -9.83 2.19
N ASN A 54 -13.91 -8.66 1.89
CA ASN A 54 -14.93 -8.39 0.90
C ASN A 54 -14.43 -7.51 -0.27
N GLY A 55 -13.11 -7.31 -0.40
CA GLY A 55 -12.55 -6.54 -1.51
C GLY A 55 -12.69 -7.25 -2.87
N PRO A 56 -12.89 -6.52 -3.99
CA PRO A 56 -12.98 -7.12 -5.31
C PRO A 56 -11.69 -7.87 -5.66
N SER A 57 -11.82 -9.00 -6.35
CA SER A 57 -10.70 -9.83 -6.79
C SER A 57 -9.92 -9.10 -7.88
N THR A 58 -8.61 -8.90 -7.67
CA THR A 58 -7.70 -8.33 -8.68
C THR A 58 -7.09 -9.40 -9.59
N THR A 59 -7.42 -10.67 -9.34
CA THR A 59 -6.77 -11.85 -9.93
C THR A 59 -7.74 -12.77 -10.67
N GLY A 60 -8.97 -12.31 -10.95
CA GLY A 60 -9.98 -13.06 -11.71
C GLY A 60 -10.63 -14.26 -10.98
N GLY A 61 -10.04 -14.75 -9.88
CA GLY A 61 -10.59 -15.82 -9.06
C GLY A 61 -11.68 -15.37 -8.08
N LYS A 62 -12.60 -16.28 -7.71
CA LYS A 62 -13.71 -16.04 -6.77
C LYS A 62 -13.22 -15.64 -5.37
N SER A 63 -13.78 -14.55 -4.83
CA SER A 63 -13.48 -14.07 -3.47
C SER A 63 -14.24 -14.88 -2.41
N GLY A 64 -13.80 -16.11 -2.16
CA GLY A 64 -14.36 -16.98 -1.11
C GLY A 64 -15.75 -17.54 -1.39
N LYS A 65 -16.16 -18.53 -0.58
CA LYS A 65 -17.44 -19.26 -0.75
C LYS A 65 -18.61 -18.29 -0.53
N GLY A 66 -19.47 -18.14 -1.55
CA GLY A 66 -20.68 -17.31 -1.49
C GLY A 66 -20.54 -15.85 -1.95
N ARG A 67 -19.43 -15.43 -2.58
CA ARG A 67 -19.31 -14.04 -3.09
C ARG A 67 -19.03 -13.99 -4.60
N GLY A 68 -19.65 -13.01 -5.26
CA GLY A 68 -19.51 -12.76 -6.70
C GLY A 68 -18.23 -11.99 -7.06
N ASN A 69 -17.83 -12.09 -8.32
CA ASN A 69 -16.64 -11.43 -8.90
C ASN A 69 -16.89 -9.97 -9.30
N ASN A 70 -17.76 -9.24 -8.58
CA ASN A 70 -18.18 -7.94 -9.07
C ASN A 70 -16.96 -6.99 -9.14
N PRO A 71 -16.66 -6.42 -10.32
CA PRO A 71 -15.51 -5.54 -10.47
C PRO A 71 -15.66 -4.31 -9.56
N PRO A 72 -14.54 -3.65 -9.19
CA PRO A 72 -14.62 -2.35 -8.51
C PRO A 72 -15.49 -1.42 -9.38
N ARG A 73 -16.52 -0.81 -8.79
CA ARG A 73 -17.34 0.21 -9.49
C ARG A 73 -16.39 1.29 -10.01
N SER A 74 -16.47 1.57 -11.30
CA SER A 74 -15.79 2.73 -11.89
C SER A 74 -16.26 3.99 -11.17
N LYS A 75 -15.36 4.96 -11.03
CA LYS A 75 -15.74 6.31 -10.63
C LYS A 75 -16.58 6.96 -11.72
#